data_AF-A0A914DTR8-F1
#
_entry.id   AF-A0A914DTR8-F1
#
_cell.length_a   1.000
_cell.length_b   1.000
_cell.length_c   1.000
_cell.angle_alpha   90.00
_cell.angle_beta   90.00
_cell.angle_gamma   90.00
#
_symmetry.space_group_name_H-M   'P 1'
#
loop_
_entity.id
_entity.type
_entity.pdbx_description
1 polymer ?
#
loop_
_entity_poly.entity_id
_entity_poly.type
_entity_poly.pdbx_seq_one_letter_code
_entity_poly.pdbx_strand_id
1 'polypeptide(L)'
;MLRSCARLYLKCKLNSSLSVRNAFSQNSSIQRIRSKLSKTQEGSSANEYWFVTNRGQYIKFGILSATVLIYPFYCYLLDGPFIDSSFKSRYKVTEEFPDHLEQIITEEYNRFLEKEEILPKDAPVKFTLQETTESLDTIARGSVGARTGGRIALPFYARFETKEEAYEYCKMHLEPFMFLNNPVCVIWDSPVGQEIISTLVLTPKAKRFLIARDLYANDSAMNVIARGYHWGLWSLFASVSTLVIGRMAKSVRYSFGRFMIVYTLCNIVAFFGSREMFNSYRYLNDHHGDFESARRSMQHCEGGKEYYTKMLKRNRLLTSIHGKSGLTTPIGDVIGLDTPIFGRYDSLRDAVAEEEEIAPAVQGDDF
;
A
#
# COMPACT_ATOMS: atom_id res chain seq x y z
N MET A 1 -19.77 83.35 37.81
CA MET A 1 -18.76 82.28 38.01
C MET A 1 -18.56 81.34 36.80
N LEU A 2 -19.53 81.14 35.90
CA LEU A 2 -19.37 80.23 34.74
C LEU A 2 -18.53 80.79 33.55
N ARG A 3 -18.15 82.07 33.55
CA ARG A 3 -17.30 82.67 32.49
C ARG A 3 -15.79 82.60 32.76
N SER A 4 -15.37 82.32 34.00
CA SER A 4 -13.94 82.21 34.36
C SER A 4 -13.37 80.80 34.14
N CYS A 5 -14.18 79.74 34.28
CA CYS A 5 -13.72 78.37 34.01
C CYS A 5 -13.49 78.07 32.52
N ALA A 6 -14.22 78.72 31.61
CA ALA A 6 -14.08 78.49 30.17
C ALA A 6 -12.76 79.05 29.58
N ARG A 7 -12.18 80.10 30.19
CA ARG A 7 -10.91 80.69 29.71
C ARG A 7 -9.67 79.91 30.14
N LEU A 8 -9.73 79.17 31.24
CA LEU A 8 -8.63 78.30 31.70
C LEU A 8 -8.57 76.98 30.90
N TYR A 9 -9.71 76.45 30.46
CA TYR A 9 -9.75 75.22 29.67
C TYR A 9 -9.24 75.40 28.23
N LEU A 10 -9.47 76.56 27.60
CA LEU A 10 -8.96 76.84 26.25
C LEU A 10 -7.45 77.10 26.21
N LYS A 11 -6.87 77.69 27.26
CA LYS A 11 -5.42 77.98 27.32
C LYS A 11 -4.57 76.72 27.53
N CYS A 12 -5.12 75.69 28.18
CA CYS A 12 -4.43 74.40 28.38
C CYS A 12 -4.46 73.50 27.13
N LYS A 13 -5.48 73.63 26.25
CA LYS A 13 -5.62 72.80 25.03
C LYS A 13 -4.85 73.33 23.81
N LEU A 14 -4.49 74.62 23.82
CA LEU A 14 -3.68 75.24 22.76
C LEU A 14 -2.17 75.08 23.00
N ASN A 15 -1.71 75.00 24.25
CA ASN A 15 -0.28 74.75 24.53
C ASN A 15 0.12 73.27 24.41
N SER A 16 -0.80 72.31 24.55
CA SER A 16 -0.52 70.89 24.31
C SER A 16 -0.57 70.47 22.84
N SER A 17 -1.16 71.29 21.96
CA SER A 17 -1.25 71.00 20.52
C SER A 17 -0.12 71.62 19.69
N LEU A 18 0.60 72.62 20.21
CA LEU A 18 1.81 73.17 19.57
C LEU A 18 3.10 72.41 19.91
N SER A 19 3.16 71.69 21.04
CA SER A 19 4.33 70.88 21.41
C SER A 19 4.38 69.51 20.71
N VAL A 20 3.25 69.01 20.18
CA VAL A 20 3.19 67.68 19.53
C VAL A 20 3.34 67.78 18.00
N ARG A 21 3.09 68.94 17.40
CA ARG A 21 3.22 69.14 15.94
C ARG A 21 4.65 69.40 15.47
N ASN A 22 5.57 69.79 16.35
CA ASN A 22 6.99 69.95 16.01
C ASN A 22 7.86 68.73 16.33
N ALA A 23 7.29 67.66 16.89
CA ALA A 23 7.99 66.38 17.12
C ALA A 23 7.83 65.38 15.94
N PHE A 24 7.05 65.72 14.92
CA PHE A 24 6.75 64.84 13.79
C PHE A 24 7.48 65.20 12.48
N SER A 25 8.52 66.06 12.53
CA SER A 25 9.30 66.44 11.35
C SER A 25 10.68 65.78 11.24
N GLN A 26 11.07 64.90 12.16
CA GLN A 26 12.32 64.15 12.07
C GLN A 26 12.15 62.75 12.65
N ASN A 27 11.58 61.83 11.87
CA ASN A 27 11.72 60.41 12.17
C ASN A 27 12.04 59.66 10.88
N SER A 28 13.29 59.83 10.44
CA SER A 28 13.90 59.10 9.31
C SER A 28 13.77 57.58 9.47
N SER A 29 13.61 57.09 10.70
CA SER A 29 13.32 55.70 11.04
C SER A 29 11.92 55.25 10.59
N ILE A 30 10.89 56.07 10.78
CA ILE A 30 9.50 55.74 10.37
C ILE A 30 9.37 55.81 8.84
N GLN A 31 10.04 56.77 8.19
CA GLN A 31 10.09 56.82 6.73
C GLN A 31 10.88 55.64 6.14
N ARG A 32 11.99 55.22 6.78
CA ARG A 32 12.71 53.98 6.39
C ARG A 32 11.88 52.72 6.59
N ILE A 33 11.08 52.63 7.65
CA ILE A 33 10.20 51.49 7.88
C ILE A 33 9.08 51.47 6.83
N ARG A 34 8.48 52.63 6.49
CA ARG A 34 7.50 52.73 5.40
C ARG A 34 8.09 52.41 4.03
N SER A 35 9.30 52.88 3.72
CA SER A 35 9.95 52.58 2.44
C SER A 35 10.43 51.13 2.35
N LYS A 36 10.82 50.53 3.48
CA LYS A 36 11.11 49.08 3.54
C LYS A 36 9.82 48.29 3.37
N LEU A 37 8.75 48.63 4.08
CA LEU A 37 7.43 48.00 3.92
C LEU A 37 6.91 48.12 2.49
N SER A 38 7.03 49.29 1.84
CA SER A 38 6.57 49.49 0.46
C SER A 38 7.40 48.70 -0.55
N LYS A 39 8.73 48.64 -0.39
CA LYS A 39 9.61 47.81 -1.24
C LYS A 39 9.38 46.31 -1.03
N THR A 40 9.10 45.87 0.21
CA THR A 40 8.69 44.49 0.48
C THR A 40 7.30 44.19 -0.10
N GLN A 41 6.39 45.17 -0.13
CA GLN A 41 5.06 45.06 -0.75
C GLN A 41 5.12 44.98 -2.28
N GLU A 42 5.95 45.81 -2.94
CA GLU A 42 6.16 45.76 -4.39
C GLU A 42 6.82 44.43 -4.82
N GLY A 43 7.84 43.96 -4.10
CA GLY A 43 8.46 42.65 -4.32
C GLY A 43 7.52 41.47 -4.05
N SER A 44 6.63 41.59 -3.05
CA SER A 44 5.58 40.60 -2.78
C SER A 44 4.51 40.58 -3.87
N SER A 45 4.09 41.74 -4.39
CA SER A 45 3.07 41.82 -5.43
C SER A 45 3.54 41.23 -6.77
N ALA A 46 4.78 41.50 -7.19
CA ALA A 46 5.30 40.94 -8.45
C ALA A 46 5.36 39.40 -8.42
N ASN A 47 5.71 38.83 -7.26
CA ASN A 47 5.71 37.38 -7.04
C ASN A 47 4.31 36.76 -6.86
N GLU A 48 3.27 37.56 -6.59
CA GLU A 48 1.88 37.09 -6.47
C GLU A 48 1.08 37.24 -7.78
N TYR A 49 1.49 38.06 -8.73
CA TYR A 49 0.74 38.20 -10.00
C TYR A 49 1.26 37.29 -11.12
N TRP A 50 2.52 36.84 -11.08
CA TRP A 50 3.06 35.97 -12.13
C TRP A 50 2.32 34.62 -12.23
N PHE A 51 1.79 34.11 -11.12
CA PHE A 51 1.11 32.80 -11.09
C PHE A 51 -0.21 32.79 -11.89
N VAL A 52 -0.80 33.96 -12.14
CA VAL A 52 -2.00 34.11 -12.97
C VAL A 52 -1.67 34.32 -14.45
N THR A 53 -0.41 34.60 -14.79
CA THR A 53 0.03 34.72 -16.20
C THR A 53 -0.08 33.38 -16.93
N ASN A 54 -0.06 33.42 -18.27
CA ASN A 54 -0.06 32.20 -19.10
C ASN A 54 1.04 31.22 -18.69
N ARG A 55 2.26 31.71 -18.42
CA ARG A 55 3.38 30.88 -17.93
C ARG A 55 3.09 30.25 -16.56
N GLY A 56 2.50 31.02 -15.64
CA GLY A 56 2.05 30.51 -14.34
C GLY A 56 1.00 29.42 -14.46
N GLN A 57 0.03 29.58 -15.37
CA GLN A 57 -0.97 28.55 -15.65
C GLN A 57 -0.35 27.30 -16.27
N TYR A 58 0.60 27.43 -17.21
CA TYR A 58 1.32 26.27 -17.77
C TYR A 58 2.09 25.50 -16.71
N ILE A 59 2.81 26.18 -15.81
CA ILE A 59 3.52 25.54 -14.70
C ILE A 59 2.53 24.84 -13.77
N LYS A 60 1.42 25.51 -13.44
CA LYS A 60 0.36 24.95 -12.61
C LYS A 60 -0.21 23.66 -13.21
N PHE A 61 -0.66 23.68 -14.45
CA PHE A 61 -1.15 22.49 -15.13
C PHE A 61 -0.06 21.43 -15.29
N GLY A 62 1.18 21.83 -15.57
CA GLY A 62 2.33 20.93 -15.64
C GLY A 62 2.53 20.14 -14.34
N ILE A 63 2.50 20.80 -13.18
CA ILE A 63 2.63 20.13 -11.86
C ILE A 63 1.46 19.16 -11.62
N LEU A 64 0.23 19.60 -11.89
CA LEU A 64 -0.98 18.78 -11.70
C LEU A 64 -0.93 17.54 -12.61
N SER A 65 -0.71 17.73 -13.90
CA SER A 65 -0.65 16.65 -14.89
C SER A 65 0.53 15.69 -14.64
N ALA A 66 1.71 16.21 -14.26
CA ALA A 66 2.86 15.39 -13.92
C ALA A 66 2.54 14.43 -12.76
N THR A 67 1.85 14.92 -11.72
CA THR A 67 1.52 14.08 -10.56
C THR A 67 0.49 13.01 -10.88
N VAL A 68 -0.47 13.32 -11.74
CA VAL A 68 -1.47 12.35 -12.21
C VAL A 68 -0.85 11.28 -13.10
N LEU A 69 0.18 11.59 -13.89
CA LEU A 69 0.69 10.69 -14.93
C LEU A 69 1.99 9.95 -14.58
N ILE A 70 2.92 10.57 -13.85
CA ILE A 70 4.25 10.00 -13.61
C ILE A 70 4.18 8.72 -12.79
N TYR A 71 3.45 8.74 -11.66
CA TYR A 71 3.39 7.58 -10.77
C TYR A 71 2.64 6.39 -11.39
N PRO A 72 1.48 6.56 -12.07
CA PRO A 72 0.83 5.43 -12.72
C PRO A 72 1.67 4.84 -13.85
N PHE A 73 2.36 5.68 -14.62
CA PHE A 73 3.29 5.25 -15.64
C PHE A 73 4.46 4.46 -15.03
N TYR A 74 5.04 4.93 -13.93
CA TYR A 74 6.08 4.23 -13.19
C TYR A 74 5.61 2.85 -12.69
N CYS A 75 4.43 2.77 -12.07
CA CYS A 75 3.84 1.51 -11.61
C CYS A 75 3.64 0.52 -12.77
N TYR A 76 3.05 0.99 -13.88
CA TYR A 76 2.85 0.16 -15.08
C TYR A 76 4.17 -0.37 -15.64
N LEU A 77 5.22 0.46 -15.69
CA LEU A 77 6.52 0.03 -16.17
C LEU A 77 7.13 -1.06 -15.27
N LEU A 78 7.03 -0.92 -13.95
CA LEU A 78 7.61 -1.87 -13.00
C LEU A 78 6.87 -3.20 -12.94
N ASP A 79 5.54 -3.18 -12.97
CA ASP A 79 4.73 -4.41 -12.86
C ASP A 79 4.30 -4.96 -14.24
N GLY A 80 4.74 -4.30 -15.33
CA GLY A 80 4.54 -4.73 -16.70
C GLY A 80 5.88 -5.01 -17.42
N PRO A 81 6.33 -4.17 -18.37
CA PRO A 81 7.48 -4.47 -19.23
C PRO A 81 8.79 -4.78 -18.50
N PHE A 82 9.04 -4.17 -17.34
CA PHE A 82 10.28 -4.37 -16.57
C PHE A 82 10.11 -5.30 -15.38
N ILE A 83 9.05 -6.10 -15.33
CA ILE A 83 8.75 -6.95 -14.18
C ILE A 83 9.89 -7.91 -13.83
N ASP A 84 10.57 -8.51 -14.81
CA ASP A 84 11.67 -9.44 -14.55
C ASP A 84 12.83 -8.78 -13.78
N SER A 85 13.24 -7.60 -14.22
CA SER A 85 14.32 -6.85 -13.56
C SER A 85 13.85 -6.24 -12.24
N SER A 86 12.63 -5.69 -12.21
CA SER A 86 12.10 -5.01 -11.03
C SER A 86 11.79 -5.99 -9.90
N PHE A 87 11.35 -7.20 -10.22
CA PHE A 87 11.00 -8.21 -9.23
C PHE A 87 12.26 -8.75 -8.55
N LYS A 88 13.26 -9.17 -9.34
CA LYS A 88 14.54 -9.68 -8.82
C LYS A 88 15.34 -8.62 -8.05
N SER A 89 15.24 -7.34 -8.45
CA SER A 89 15.90 -6.26 -7.73
C SER A 89 15.22 -5.91 -6.41
N ARG A 90 13.90 -6.13 -6.28
CA ARG A 90 13.12 -5.80 -5.09
C ARG A 90 13.05 -6.95 -4.10
N TYR A 91 13.11 -8.19 -4.58
CA TYR A 91 12.90 -9.39 -3.78
C TYR A 91 14.07 -10.35 -3.95
N LYS A 92 14.61 -10.83 -2.83
CA LYS A 92 15.63 -11.89 -2.83
C LYS A 92 14.94 -13.23 -3.08
N VAL A 93 15.07 -13.71 -4.32
CA VAL A 93 14.38 -14.89 -4.81
C VAL A 93 15.33 -15.79 -5.58
N THR A 94 15.10 -17.10 -5.48
CA THR A 94 15.77 -18.13 -6.29
C THR A 94 14.79 -18.78 -7.26
N GLU A 95 15.31 -19.22 -8.40
CA GLU A 95 14.58 -19.99 -9.41
C GLU A 95 14.77 -21.51 -9.22
N GLU A 96 15.58 -21.92 -8.24
CA GLU A 96 15.86 -23.31 -7.94
C GLU A 96 14.76 -23.89 -7.04
N PHE A 97 14.06 -24.91 -7.55
CA PHE A 97 13.02 -25.63 -6.84
C PHE A 97 13.47 -27.07 -6.56
N PRO A 98 13.04 -27.68 -5.44
CA PRO A 98 13.03 -29.13 -5.33
C PRO A 98 12.08 -29.76 -6.35
N ASP A 99 12.45 -30.91 -6.91
CA ASP A 99 11.70 -31.62 -7.96
C ASP A 99 10.21 -31.80 -7.62
N HIS A 100 9.89 -32.15 -6.37
CA HIS A 100 8.51 -32.35 -5.91
C HIS A 100 7.68 -31.06 -5.99
N LEU A 101 8.29 -29.90 -5.74
CA LEU A 101 7.59 -28.62 -5.78
C LEU A 101 7.42 -28.15 -7.22
N GLU A 102 8.43 -28.34 -8.07
CA GLU A 102 8.35 -28.04 -9.50
C GLU A 102 7.24 -28.85 -10.18
N GLN A 103 7.11 -30.12 -9.83
CA GLN A 103 6.01 -30.96 -10.32
C GLN A 103 4.65 -30.39 -9.92
N ILE A 104 4.46 -30.03 -8.64
CA ILE A 104 3.18 -29.46 -8.16
C ILE A 104 2.87 -28.13 -8.86
N ILE A 105 3.86 -27.26 -9.02
CA ILE A 105 3.71 -25.98 -9.73
C ILE A 105 3.26 -26.21 -11.16
N THR A 106 3.94 -27.11 -11.87
CA THR A 106 3.64 -27.41 -13.27
C THR A 106 2.24 -27.99 -13.44
N GLU A 107 1.86 -28.93 -12.57
CA GLU A 107 0.53 -29.53 -12.58
C GLU A 107 -0.57 -28.49 -12.31
N GLU A 108 -0.44 -27.67 -11.26
CA GLU A 108 -1.48 -26.68 -10.94
C GLU A 108 -1.54 -25.54 -11.96
N TYR A 109 -0.41 -25.14 -12.52
CA TYR A 109 -0.38 -24.15 -13.59
C TYR A 109 -1.06 -24.66 -14.86
N ASN A 110 -0.77 -25.89 -15.28
CA ASN A 110 -1.43 -26.49 -16.46
C ASN A 110 -2.94 -26.66 -16.21
N ARG A 111 -3.32 -27.12 -15.03
CA ARG A 111 -4.74 -27.20 -14.62
C ARG A 111 -5.43 -25.85 -14.66
N PHE A 112 -4.76 -24.78 -14.24
CA PHE A 112 -5.29 -23.42 -14.34
C PHE A 112 -5.50 -23.02 -15.80
N LEU A 113 -4.49 -23.21 -16.66
CA LEU A 113 -4.59 -22.90 -18.08
C LEU A 113 -5.72 -23.69 -18.79
N GLU A 114 -5.86 -24.98 -18.48
CA GLU A 114 -6.93 -25.82 -19.02
C GLU A 114 -8.32 -25.34 -18.61
N LYS A 115 -8.51 -24.99 -17.33
CA LYS A 115 -9.81 -24.55 -16.81
C LYS A 115 -10.23 -23.19 -17.37
N GLU A 116 -9.28 -22.26 -17.50
CA GLU A 116 -9.55 -20.92 -18.02
C GLU A 116 -9.45 -20.83 -19.55
N GLU A 117 -9.18 -21.95 -20.23
CA GLU A 117 -8.97 -22.03 -21.68
C GLU A 117 -7.88 -21.07 -22.20
N ILE A 118 -6.85 -20.83 -21.39
CA ILE A 118 -5.78 -19.88 -21.69
C ILE A 118 -4.59 -20.60 -22.35
N LEU A 119 -4.07 -20.03 -23.43
CA LEU A 119 -2.83 -20.51 -24.03
C LEU A 119 -1.63 -20.12 -23.15
N PRO A 120 -0.65 -21.02 -22.92
CA PRO A 120 0.52 -20.73 -22.08
C PRO A 120 1.30 -19.46 -22.48
N LYS A 121 1.26 -19.09 -23.77
CA LYS A 121 1.91 -17.90 -24.31
C LYS A 121 1.25 -16.60 -23.87
N ASP A 122 -0.05 -16.62 -23.60
CA ASP A 122 -0.84 -15.43 -23.30
C ASP A 122 -0.84 -15.07 -21.81
N ALA A 123 -0.41 -16.01 -20.96
CA ALA A 123 -0.35 -15.84 -19.51
C ALA A 123 1.00 -16.29 -18.92
N PRO A 124 2.14 -15.69 -19.29
CA PRO A 124 3.45 -16.18 -18.87
C PRO A 124 3.67 -15.96 -17.36
N VAL A 125 3.44 -17.00 -16.55
CA VAL A 125 3.72 -16.97 -15.11
C VAL A 125 5.10 -17.56 -14.84
N LYS A 126 5.89 -16.87 -14.01
CA LYS A 126 7.15 -17.39 -13.50
C LYS A 126 7.08 -17.47 -11.99
N PHE A 127 7.18 -18.69 -11.49
CA PHE A 127 7.32 -18.97 -10.08
C PHE A 127 8.77 -18.79 -9.65
N THR A 128 8.96 -18.37 -8.40
CA THR A 128 10.26 -18.33 -7.70
C THR A 128 10.05 -18.72 -6.24
N LEU A 129 11.13 -19.00 -5.51
CA LEU A 129 11.11 -19.16 -4.06
C LEU A 129 11.75 -17.94 -3.39
N GLN A 130 11.11 -17.46 -2.33
CA GLN A 130 11.71 -16.44 -1.46
C GLN A 130 12.91 -17.05 -0.70
N GLU A 131 13.96 -16.26 -0.51
CA GLU A 131 15.12 -16.64 0.31
C GLU A 131 15.08 -16.01 1.71
N THR A 132 14.20 -15.04 1.91
CA THR A 132 14.09 -14.26 3.16
C THR A 132 12.88 -14.67 3.96
N THR A 133 12.94 -14.49 5.27
CA THR A 133 11.78 -14.66 6.17
C THR A 133 10.99 -13.37 6.39
N GLU A 134 11.36 -12.27 5.73
CA GLU A 134 10.71 -10.95 5.87
C GLU A 134 9.21 -11.01 5.58
N SER A 135 8.83 -11.79 4.55
CA SER A 135 7.45 -12.18 4.27
C SER A 135 7.30 -13.68 4.46
N LEU A 136 6.28 -14.08 5.21
CA LEU A 136 5.93 -15.48 5.43
C LEU A 136 4.73 -15.93 4.57
N ASP A 137 4.27 -15.10 3.63
CA ASP A 137 3.29 -15.42 2.61
C ASP A 137 3.88 -15.12 1.22
N THR A 138 3.19 -15.57 0.17
CA THR A 138 3.59 -15.34 -1.22
C THR A 138 3.68 -13.85 -1.57
N ILE A 139 4.69 -13.49 -2.36
CA ILE A 139 4.79 -12.17 -2.98
C ILE A 139 4.48 -12.28 -4.46
N ALA A 140 3.41 -11.63 -4.91
CA ALA A 140 3.03 -11.59 -6.32
C ALA A 140 3.10 -10.18 -6.92
N ARG A 141 3.56 -10.09 -8.16
CA ARG A 141 3.56 -8.87 -8.99
C ARG A 141 3.16 -9.20 -10.43
N GLY A 142 2.68 -8.18 -11.14
CA GLY A 142 2.16 -8.33 -12.50
C GLY A 142 0.78 -8.97 -12.50
N SER A 143 0.47 -9.67 -13.58
CA SER A 143 -0.81 -10.35 -13.73
C SER A 143 -0.68 -11.53 -14.69
N VAL A 144 -1.38 -12.61 -14.37
CA VAL A 144 -1.53 -13.77 -15.25
C VAL A 144 -2.30 -13.40 -16.52
N GLY A 145 -3.32 -12.55 -16.45
CA GLY A 145 -4.10 -12.08 -17.60
C GLY A 145 -3.45 -10.93 -18.39
N ALA A 146 -2.21 -10.56 -18.09
CA ALA A 146 -1.46 -9.58 -18.87
C ALA A 146 -0.35 -10.26 -19.69
N ARG A 147 -0.10 -9.76 -20.90
CA ARG A 147 0.99 -10.28 -21.77
C ARG A 147 2.38 -10.21 -21.16
N THR A 148 2.61 -9.30 -20.21
CA THR A 148 3.88 -9.18 -19.47
C THR A 148 4.04 -10.29 -18.43
N GLY A 149 2.94 -10.95 -18.06
CA GLY A 149 2.94 -12.08 -17.16
C GLY A 149 2.91 -11.74 -15.68
N GLY A 150 2.85 -12.80 -14.87
CA GLY A 150 2.90 -12.75 -13.41
C GLY A 150 4.23 -13.25 -12.87
N ARG A 151 4.71 -12.65 -11.78
CA ARG A 151 5.83 -13.15 -10.98
C ARG A 151 5.32 -13.47 -9.58
N ILE A 152 5.47 -14.74 -9.21
CA ILE A 152 4.95 -15.27 -7.96
C ILE A 152 6.14 -15.87 -7.19
N ALA A 153 6.47 -15.30 -6.04
CA ALA A 153 7.51 -15.81 -5.15
C ALA A 153 6.87 -16.52 -3.97
N LEU A 154 6.88 -17.85 -4.02
CA LEU A 154 6.37 -18.72 -2.96
C LEU A 154 7.19 -18.52 -1.67
N PRO A 155 6.60 -18.67 -0.48
CA PRO A 155 7.34 -18.56 0.77
C PRO A 155 8.46 -19.60 0.81
N PHE A 156 9.61 -19.24 1.43
CA PHE A 156 10.82 -20.08 1.42
C PHE A 156 10.54 -21.52 1.88
N TYR A 157 9.61 -21.68 2.83
CA TYR A 157 9.25 -22.94 3.45
C TYR A 157 8.39 -23.86 2.58
N ALA A 158 7.87 -23.37 1.44
CA ALA A 158 7.19 -24.23 0.47
C ALA A 158 8.10 -25.33 -0.09
N ARG A 159 9.42 -25.16 0.03
CA ARG A 159 10.42 -26.16 -0.38
C ARG A 159 10.42 -27.42 0.49
N PHE A 160 9.99 -27.34 1.74
CA PHE A 160 10.15 -28.46 2.67
C PHE A 160 9.12 -29.55 2.43
N GLU A 161 9.58 -30.80 2.38
CA GLU A 161 8.70 -31.97 2.35
C GLU A 161 8.61 -32.61 3.75
N THR A 162 9.71 -32.62 4.48
CA THR A 162 9.82 -33.28 5.79
C THR A 162 10.15 -32.30 6.90
N LYS A 163 9.90 -32.72 8.14
CA LYS A 163 10.19 -31.91 9.33
C LYS A 163 11.70 -31.80 9.55
N GLU A 164 12.43 -32.85 9.21
CA GLU A 164 13.87 -32.98 9.34
C GLU A 164 14.58 -32.01 8.40
N GLU A 165 14.14 -31.93 7.14
CA GLU A 165 14.65 -30.95 6.17
C GLU A 165 14.42 -29.51 6.65
N ALA A 166 13.20 -29.22 7.13
CA ALA A 166 12.86 -27.92 7.66
C ALA A 166 13.71 -27.57 8.90
N TYR A 167 13.94 -28.52 9.80
CA TYR A 167 14.78 -28.35 11.00
C TYR A 167 16.22 -27.99 10.62
N GLU A 168 16.85 -28.77 9.74
CA GLU A 168 18.23 -28.53 9.31
C GLU A 168 18.37 -27.17 8.61
N TYR A 169 17.41 -26.81 7.75
CA TYR A 169 17.40 -25.51 7.10
C TYR A 169 17.30 -24.36 8.12
N CYS A 170 16.38 -24.47 9.09
CA CYS A 170 16.18 -23.45 10.12
C CYS A 170 17.46 -23.20 10.93
N LYS A 171 18.15 -24.28 11.32
CA LYS A 171 19.40 -24.22 12.09
C LYS A 171 20.55 -23.58 11.32
N MET A 172 20.66 -23.87 10.02
CA MET A 172 21.75 -23.35 9.19
C MET A 172 21.54 -21.91 8.71
N HIS A 173 20.29 -21.51 8.43
CA HIS A 173 20.01 -20.28 7.69
C HIS A 173 19.16 -19.26 8.43
N LEU A 174 18.44 -19.63 9.50
CA LEU A 174 17.40 -18.79 10.11
C LEU A 174 17.75 -18.29 11.52
N GLU A 175 19.04 -18.05 11.80
CA GLU A 175 19.52 -17.42 13.03
C GLU A 175 20.19 -16.06 12.74
N PRO A 176 19.53 -14.92 13.03
CA PRO A 176 18.20 -14.77 13.61
C PRO A 176 17.07 -14.93 12.58
N PHE A 177 15.89 -15.34 13.05
CA PHE A 177 14.68 -15.41 12.23
C PHE A 177 14.04 -14.01 12.13
N MET A 178 13.88 -13.46 10.93
CA MET A 178 13.22 -12.16 10.77
C MET A 178 11.70 -12.36 10.74
N PHE A 179 10.99 -11.85 11.75
CA PHE A 179 9.52 -11.86 11.83
C PHE A 179 9.00 -10.42 11.84
N LEU A 180 8.23 -10.04 10.81
CA LEU A 180 7.68 -8.68 10.68
C LEU A 180 8.75 -7.58 10.85
N ASN A 181 9.89 -7.75 10.17
CA ASN A 181 11.06 -6.87 10.26
C ASN A 181 11.73 -6.78 11.65
N ASN A 182 11.41 -7.71 12.56
CA ASN A 182 12.07 -7.82 13.87
C ASN A 182 12.86 -9.14 13.93
N PRO A 183 14.13 -9.13 14.36
CA PRO A 183 14.87 -10.36 14.59
C PRO A 183 14.31 -11.09 15.82
N VAL A 184 14.08 -12.39 15.68
CA VAL A 184 13.61 -13.30 16.72
C VAL A 184 14.62 -14.43 16.84
N CYS A 185 15.11 -14.66 18.06
CA CYS A 185 16.02 -15.76 18.35
C CYS A 185 15.19 -16.99 18.73
N VAL A 186 15.05 -17.93 17.80
CA VAL A 186 14.31 -19.17 18.03
C VAL A 186 15.29 -20.27 18.42
N ILE A 187 15.09 -20.89 19.56
CA ILE A 187 15.85 -22.09 19.95
C ILE A 187 15.18 -23.28 19.27
N TRP A 188 15.72 -23.73 18.13
CA TRP A 188 15.12 -24.75 17.27
C TRP A 188 14.95 -26.12 17.96
N ASP A 189 15.83 -26.45 18.91
CA ASP A 189 15.76 -27.68 19.71
C ASP A 189 14.70 -27.65 20.82
N SER A 190 14.14 -26.47 21.11
CA SER A 190 13.10 -26.33 22.14
C SER A 190 11.74 -26.88 21.64
N PRO A 191 10.81 -27.26 22.55
CA PRO A 191 9.46 -27.68 22.17
C PRO A 191 8.74 -26.63 21.30
N VAL A 192 8.91 -25.34 21.62
CA VAL A 192 8.34 -24.23 20.84
C VAL A 192 8.98 -24.14 19.45
N GLY A 193 10.30 -24.29 19.35
CA GLY A 193 11.02 -24.32 18.07
C GLY A 193 10.56 -25.46 17.18
N GLN A 194 10.38 -26.66 17.76
CA GLN A 194 9.85 -27.83 17.07
C GLN A 194 8.41 -27.63 16.58
N GLU A 195 7.58 -26.92 17.35
CA GLU A 195 6.25 -26.53 16.91
C GLU A 195 6.30 -25.52 15.75
N ILE A 196 7.19 -24.53 15.78
CA ILE A 196 7.39 -23.60 14.66
C ILE A 196 7.80 -24.36 13.41
N ILE A 197 8.76 -25.28 13.50
CA ILE A 197 9.21 -26.10 12.36
C ILE A 197 8.03 -26.89 11.76
N SER A 198 7.15 -27.45 12.61
CA SER A 198 5.96 -28.17 12.13
C SER A 198 5.00 -27.30 11.31
N THR A 199 5.01 -25.97 11.52
CA THR A 199 4.20 -25.02 10.73
C THR A 199 4.87 -24.59 9.41
N LEU A 200 6.15 -24.90 9.22
CA LEU A 200 6.89 -24.58 8.00
C LEU A 200 6.77 -25.71 6.96
N VAL A 201 6.51 -26.94 7.38
CA VAL A 201 6.24 -28.06 6.47
C VAL A 201 4.80 -27.97 5.98
N LEU A 202 4.57 -28.00 4.67
CA LEU A 202 3.24 -28.02 4.07
C LEU A 202 2.97 -29.35 3.38
N THR A 203 1.76 -29.89 3.51
CA THR A 203 1.37 -31.05 2.69
C THR A 203 1.27 -30.68 1.21
N PRO A 204 1.29 -31.66 0.29
CA PRO A 204 1.06 -31.41 -1.14
C PRO A 204 -0.28 -30.71 -1.40
N LYS A 205 -1.32 -30.99 -0.62
CA LYS A 205 -2.63 -30.33 -0.71
C LYS A 205 -2.53 -28.83 -0.42
N ALA A 206 -1.83 -28.46 0.65
CA ALA A 206 -1.60 -27.07 1.01
C ALA A 206 -0.75 -26.32 -0.02
N LYS A 207 0.27 -26.97 -0.59
CA LYS A 207 1.07 -26.41 -1.69
C LYS A 207 0.23 -26.15 -2.95
N ARG A 208 -0.65 -27.10 -3.32
CA ARG A 208 -1.57 -26.94 -4.46
C ARG A 208 -2.54 -25.78 -4.27
N PHE A 209 -3.16 -25.70 -3.10
CA PHE A 209 -4.01 -24.55 -2.73
C PHE A 209 -3.24 -23.23 -2.84
N LEU A 210 -2.04 -23.15 -2.28
CA LEU A 210 -1.22 -21.95 -2.31
C LEU A 210 -0.97 -21.46 -3.75
N ILE A 211 -0.57 -22.37 -4.64
CA ILE A 211 -0.27 -22.06 -6.05
C ILE A 211 -1.54 -21.63 -6.79
N ALA A 212 -2.63 -22.39 -6.66
CA ALA A 212 -3.89 -22.07 -7.33
C ALA A 212 -4.48 -20.74 -6.85
N ARG A 213 -4.46 -20.48 -5.54
CA ARG A 213 -4.85 -19.21 -4.93
C ARG A 213 -4.09 -18.03 -5.51
N ASP A 214 -2.77 -18.15 -5.64
CA ASP A 214 -1.94 -17.05 -6.14
C ASP A 214 -2.12 -16.81 -7.65
N LEU A 215 -2.45 -17.85 -8.42
CA LEU A 215 -2.85 -17.71 -9.83
C LEU A 215 -4.17 -16.94 -9.95
N TYR A 216 -5.21 -17.35 -9.21
CA TYR A 216 -6.52 -16.71 -9.24
C TYR A 216 -6.52 -15.30 -8.65
N ALA A 217 -5.81 -15.04 -7.55
CA ALA A 217 -5.72 -13.70 -6.97
C ALA A 217 -5.00 -12.69 -7.89
N ASN A 218 -4.24 -13.16 -8.89
CA ASN A 218 -3.49 -12.32 -9.82
C ASN A 218 -3.91 -12.51 -11.28
N ASP A 219 -5.08 -13.11 -11.52
CA ASP A 219 -5.62 -13.38 -12.85
C ASP A 219 -5.92 -12.11 -13.65
N SER A 220 -6.46 -11.09 -12.98
CA SER A 220 -6.98 -9.90 -13.62
C SER A 220 -5.86 -8.99 -14.10
N ALA A 221 -5.90 -8.60 -15.38
CA ALA A 221 -4.97 -7.62 -15.97
C ALA A 221 -4.96 -6.28 -15.20
N MET A 222 -6.03 -5.98 -14.45
CA MET A 222 -6.09 -4.82 -13.57
C MET A 222 -5.01 -4.87 -12.48
N ASN A 223 -4.50 -6.03 -12.07
CA ASN A 223 -3.43 -6.14 -11.08
C ASN A 223 -2.15 -5.40 -11.50
N VAL A 224 -1.87 -5.28 -12.81
CA VAL A 224 -0.71 -4.52 -13.33
C VAL A 224 -0.88 -3.02 -13.10
N ILE A 225 -2.09 -2.51 -13.24
CA ILE A 225 -2.34 -1.06 -13.25
C ILE A 225 -3.05 -0.54 -12.00
N ALA A 226 -3.65 -1.39 -11.16
CA ALA A 226 -4.57 -1.00 -10.09
C ALA A 226 -3.97 0.08 -9.17
N ARG A 227 -2.72 -0.10 -8.74
CA ARG A 227 -2.02 0.88 -7.88
C ARG A 227 -1.87 2.23 -8.57
N GLY A 228 -1.46 2.23 -9.84
CA GLY A 228 -1.34 3.45 -10.63
C GLY A 228 -2.71 4.06 -10.93
N TYR A 229 -3.70 3.26 -11.27
CA TYR A 229 -5.06 3.67 -11.58
C TYR A 229 -5.70 4.40 -10.40
N HIS A 230 -5.65 3.84 -9.19
CA HIS A 230 -6.20 4.48 -7.99
C HIS A 230 -5.47 5.78 -7.66
N TRP A 231 -4.14 5.82 -7.78
CA TRP A 231 -3.39 7.05 -7.58
C TRP A 231 -3.77 8.13 -8.60
N GLY A 232 -3.85 7.76 -9.88
CA GLY A 232 -4.23 8.67 -10.96
C GLY A 232 -5.62 9.27 -10.73
N LEU A 233 -6.58 8.43 -10.34
CA LEU A 233 -7.95 8.86 -10.04
C LEU A 233 -8.01 9.84 -8.86
N TRP A 234 -7.38 9.49 -7.73
CA TRP A 234 -7.42 10.33 -6.53
C TRP A 234 -6.59 11.61 -6.66
N SER A 235 -5.43 11.55 -7.34
CA SER A 235 -4.63 12.74 -7.63
C SER A 235 -5.31 13.66 -8.65
N LEU A 236 -6.11 13.13 -9.57
CA LEU A 236 -6.97 13.93 -10.45
C LEU A 236 -8.03 14.67 -9.63
N PHE A 237 -8.70 13.97 -8.71
CA PHE A 237 -9.68 14.58 -7.81
C PHE A 237 -9.04 15.68 -6.93
N ALA A 238 -7.84 15.43 -6.38
CA ALA A 238 -7.08 16.44 -5.63
C ALA A 238 -6.69 17.64 -6.50
N SER A 239 -6.29 17.39 -7.75
CA SER A 239 -5.92 18.44 -8.71
C SER A 239 -7.11 19.33 -9.04
N VAL A 240 -8.27 18.74 -9.34
CA VAL A 240 -9.52 19.48 -9.58
C VAL A 240 -9.94 20.26 -8.34
N SER A 241 -9.88 19.64 -7.16
CA SER A 241 -10.22 20.30 -5.89
C SER A 241 -9.32 21.50 -5.61
N THR A 242 -8.01 21.37 -5.85
CA THR A 242 -7.04 22.47 -5.72
C THR A 242 -7.38 23.62 -6.68
N LEU A 243 -7.79 23.32 -7.91
CA LEU A 243 -8.23 24.33 -8.88
C LEU A 243 -9.52 25.03 -8.45
N VAL A 244 -10.50 24.28 -7.92
CA VAL A 244 -11.77 24.83 -7.43
C VAL A 244 -11.55 25.74 -6.22
N ILE A 245 -10.78 25.28 -5.22
CA ILE A 245 -10.43 26.09 -4.05
C ILE A 245 -9.68 27.36 -4.48
N GLY A 246 -8.74 27.23 -5.42
CA GLY A 246 -8.03 28.38 -5.99
C GLY A 246 -8.93 29.36 -6.75
N ARG A 247 -10.08 28.91 -7.31
CA ARG A 247 -11.07 29.81 -7.90
C ARG A 247 -11.91 30.51 -6.83
N MET A 248 -12.25 29.82 -5.75
CA MET A 248 -13.07 30.36 -4.65
C MET A 248 -12.28 31.34 -3.77
N ALA A 249 -11.02 31.04 -3.48
CA ALA A 249 -10.17 31.84 -2.60
C ALA A 249 -9.16 32.68 -3.41
N LYS A 250 -9.41 33.98 -3.51
CA LYS A 250 -8.50 34.93 -4.19
C LYS A 250 -7.07 34.83 -3.64
N SER A 251 -6.90 34.66 -2.33
CA SER A 251 -5.60 34.51 -1.66
C SER A 251 -4.77 33.34 -2.23
N VAL A 252 -5.40 32.23 -2.61
CA VAL A 252 -4.78 31.04 -3.19
C VAL A 252 -4.57 31.19 -4.69
N ARG A 253 -5.46 31.92 -5.37
CA ARG A 253 -5.39 32.17 -6.82
C ARG A 253 -4.09 32.86 -7.26
N TYR A 254 -3.64 33.83 -6.49
CA TYR A 254 -2.50 34.69 -6.84
C TYR A 254 -1.19 34.15 -6.25
N SER A 255 -1.21 33.54 -5.07
CA SER A 255 0.03 33.08 -4.44
C SER A 255 0.38 31.64 -4.80
N PHE A 256 1.51 31.42 -5.49
CA PHE A 256 2.08 30.09 -5.75
C PHE A 256 2.30 29.29 -4.46
N GLY A 257 2.82 29.93 -3.40
CA GLY A 257 3.06 29.28 -2.11
C GLY A 257 1.76 28.74 -1.49
N ARG A 258 0.69 29.54 -1.50
CA ARG A 258 -0.63 29.08 -1.01
C ARG A 258 -1.23 28.01 -1.89
N PHE A 259 -1.06 28.09 -3.21
CA PHE A 259 -1.45 27.02 -4.12
C PHE A 259 -0.75 25.71 -3.76
N MET A 260 0.57 25.73 -3.53
CA MET A 260 1.32 24.52 -3.14
C MET A 260 0.86 23.96 -1.79
N ILE A 261 0.54 24.81 -0.80
CA ILE A 261 0.00 24.35 0.49
C ILE A 261 -1.33 23.61 0.28
N VAL A 262 -2.29 24.24 -0.42
CA VAL A 262 -3.60 23.62 -0.71
C VAL A 262 -3.41 22.33 -1.52
N TYR A 263 -2.55 22.37 -2.53
CA TYR A 263 -2.23 21.24 -3.37
C TYR A 263 -1.67 20.06 -2.56
N THR A 264 -0.71 20.30 -1.68
CA THR A 264 -0.15 19.27 -0.79
C THR A 264 -1.22 18.70 0.14
N LEU A 265 -2.07 19.54 0.75
CA LEU A 265 -3.17 19.06 1.60
C LEU A 265 -4.14 18.17 0.83
N CYS A 266 -4.54 18.57 -0.39
CA CYS A 266 -5.40 17.74 -1.24
C CYS A 266 -4.70 16.43 -1.64
N ASN A 267 -3.39 16.43 -1.91
CA ASN A 267 -2.66 15.21 -2.24
C ASN A 267 -2.44 14.28 -1.05
N ILE A 268 -2.36 14.79 0.18
CA ILE A 268 -2.36 13.94 1.38
C ILE A 268 -3.66 13.13 1.43
N VAL A 269 -4.81 13.79 1.21
CA VAL A 269 -6.11 13.10 1.16
C VAL A 269 -6.15 12.09 -0.01
N ALA A 270 -5.65 12.46 -1.18
CA ALA A 270 -5.56 11.55 -2.32
C ALA A 270 -4.67 10.34 -2.06
N PHE A 271 -3.56 10.51 -1.34
CA PHE A 271 -2.67 9.42 -0.97
C PHE A 271 -3.39 8.40 -0.09
N PHE A 272 -4.11 8.85 0.94
CA PHE A 272 -4.91 7.97 1.78
C PHE A 272 -6.04 7.30 0.99
N GLY A 273 -6.81 8.06 0.22
CA GLY A 273 -7.90 7.50 -0.60
C GLY A 273 -7.41 6.47 -1.63
N SER A 274 -6.26 6.74 -2.27
CA SER A 274 -5.63 5.79 -3.19
C SER A 274 -5.14 4.53 -2.51
N ARG A 275 -4.57 4.65 -1.30
CA ARG A 275 -4.10 3.51 -0.52
C ARG A 275 -5.27 2.62 -0.10
N GLU A 276 -6.31 3.20 0.50
CA GLU A 276 -7.48 2.44 0.95
C GLU A 276 -8.17 1.72 -0.22
N MET A 277 -8.36 2.39 -1.36
CA MET A 277 -8.96 1.74 -2.54
C MET A 277 -8.09 0.61 -3.09
N PHE A 278 -6.77 0.80 -3.14
CA PHE A 278 -5.86 -0.28 -3.55
C PHE A 278 -5.90 -1.46 -2.58
N ASN A 279 -5.95 -1.18 -1.28
CA ASN A 279 -6.04 -2.21 -0.24
C ASN A 279 -7.38 -2.97 -0.33
N SER A 280 -8.50 -2.28 -0.54
CA SER A 280 -9.80 -2.91 -0.79
C SER A 280 -9.80 -3.77 -2.06
N TYR A 281 -9.15 -3.30 -3.14
CA TYR A 281 -8.98 -4.09 -4.36
C TYR A 281 -8.18 -5.36 -4.10
N ARG A 282 -7.07 -5.28 -3.34
CA ARG A 282 -6.28 -6.45 -2.95
C ARG A 282 -7.06 -7.41 -2.06
N TYR A 283 -7.83 -6.90 -1.10
CA TYR A 283 -8.71 -7.69 -0.25
C TYR A 283 -9.69 -8.54 -1.08
N LEU A 284 -10.37 -7.93 -2.05
CA LEU A 284 -11.32 -8.65 -2.92
C LEU A 284 -10.62 -9.73 -3.76
N ASN A 285 -9.46 -9.43 -4.34
CA ASN A 285 -8.71 -10.39 -5.14
C ASN A 285 -8.17 -11.55 -4.29
N ASP A 286 -7.67 -11.26 -3.09
CA ASP A 286 -7.14 -12.28 -2.19
C ASP A 286 -8.25 -13.26 -1.76
N HIS A 287 -9.44 -12.75 -1.44
CA HIS A 287 -10.62 -13.59 -1.15
C HIS A 287 -11.14 -14.34 -2.38
N HIS A 288 -11.17 -13.70 -3.55
CA HIS A 288 -11.53 -14.36 -4.79
C HIS A 288 -10.59 -15.54 -5.10
N GLY A 289 -9.28 -15.31 -4.94
CA GLY A 289 -8.28 -16.36 -5.12
C GLY A 289 -8.43 -17.51 -4.14
N ASP A 290 -8.72 -17.22 -2.87
CA ASP A 290 -9.02 -18.25 -1.87
C ASP A 290 -10.26 -19.07 -2.24
N PHE A 291 -11.35 -18.39 -2.61
CA PHE A 291 -12.62 -19.00 -2.95
C PHE A 291 -12.50 -19.91 -4.17
N GLU A 292 -11.95 -19.41 -5.28
CA GLU A 292 -11.79 -20.21 -6.51
C GLU A 292 -10.80 -21.35 -6.33
N SER A 293 -9.75 -21.15 -5.54
CA SER A 293 -8.83 -22.23 -5.22
C SER A 293 -9.50 -23.31 -4.36
N ALA A 294 -10.30 -22.94 -3.36
CA ALA A 294 -10.90 -23.88 -2.43
C ALA A 294 -12.02 -24.72 -3.09
N ARG A 295 -12.88 -24.07 -3.89
CA ARG A 295 -13.96 -24.72 -4.65
C ARG A 295 -13.47 -25.62 -5.80
N ARG A 296 -12.16 -25.62 -6.05
CA ARG A 296 -11.58 -26.45 -7.12
C ARG A 296 -11.69 -27.94 -6.79
N SER A 297 -11.44 -28.31 -5.54
CA SER A 297 -11.69 -29.65 -5.01
C SER A 297 -11.57 -29.66 -3.50
N MET A 298 -12.18 -30.67 -2.87
CA MET A 298 -12.05 -30.92 -1.43
C MET A 298 -10.58 -30.93 -0.94
N GLN A 299 -9.65 -31.45 -1.76
CA GLN A 299 -8.22 -31.45 -1.43
C GLN A 299 -7.63 -30.03 -1.35
N HIS A 300 -8.04 -29.11 -2.24
CA HIS A 300 -7.60 -27.72 -2.16
C HIS A 300 -8.17 -27.03 -0.94
N CYS A 301 -9.45 -27.26 -0.62
CA CYS A 301 -10.05 -26.69 0.57
C CYS A 301 -9.35 -27.17 1.87
N GLU A 302 -9.11 -28.48 2.00
CA GLU A 302 -8.32 -29.03 3.11
C GLU A 302 -6.90 -28.41 3.16
N GLY A 303 -6.27 -28.26 1.99
CA GLY A 303 -4.98 -27.60 1.86
C GLY A 303 -4.97 -26.15 2.34
N GLY A 304 -6.00 -25.38 2.01
CA GLY A 304 -6.15 -23.99 2.45
C GLY A 304 -6.39 -23.87 3.97
N LYS A 305 -7.20 -24.77 4.53
CA LYS A 305 -7.40 -24.86 5.99
C LYS A 305 -6.09 -25.16 6.71
N GLU A 306 -5.30 -26.11 6.21
CA GLU A 306 -3.98 -26.42 6.75
C GLU A 306 -3.04 -25.20 6.66
N TYR A 307 -2.96 -24.58 5.48
CA TYR A 307 -2.08 -23.45 5.21
C TYR A 307 -2.31 -22.30 6.19
N TYR A 308 -3.55 -21.82 6.32
CA TYR A 308 -3.87 -20.71 7.20
C TYR A 308 -3.77 -21.08 8.68
N THR A 309 -4.16 -22.31 9.07
CA THR A 309 -4.00 -22.75 10.46
C THR A 309 -2.52 -22.77 10.87
N LYS A 310 -1.63 -23.27 10.00
CA LYS A 310 -0.19 -23.26 10.25
C LYS A 310 0.37 -21.84 10.29
N MET A 311 -0.06 -20.96 9.40
CA MET A 311 0.34 -19.56 9.40
C MET A 311 -0.06 -18.83 10.68
N LEU A 312 -1.32 -18.95 11.11
CA LEU A 312 -1.83 -18.36 12.36
C LEU A 312 -1.09 -18.92 13.58
N LYS A 313 -0.89 -20.24 13.64
CA LYS A 313 -0.13 -20.89 14.73
C LYS A 313 1.31 -20.36 14.79
N ARG A 314 2.00 -20.29 13.65
CA ARG A 314 3.37 -19.78 13.53
C ARG A 314 3.49 -18.36 14.06
N ASN A 315 2.58 -17.48 13.63
CA ASN A 315 2.57 -16.09 14.06
C ASN A 315 2.38 -15.96 15.58
N ARG A 316 1.51 -16.77 16.19
CA ARG A 316 1.33 -16.80 17.66
C ARG A 316 2.60 -17.20 18.39
N LEU A 317 3.28 -18.24 17.91
CA LEU A 317 4.51 -18.75 18.52
C LEU A 317 5.66 -17.74 18.37
N LEU A 318 5.79 -17.11 17.20
CA LEU A 318 6.83 -16.09 16.98
C LEU A 318 6.59 -14.84 17.82
N THR A 319 5.33 -14.40 17.96
CA THR A 319 4.97 -13.29 18.86
C THR A 319 5.25 -13.63 20.33
N SER A 320 4.98 -14.86 20.77
CA SER A 320 5.25 -15.25 22.16
C SER A 320 6.75 -15.29 22.48
N ILE A 321 7.60 -15.72 21.53
CA ILE A 321 9.07 -15.68 21.67
C ILE A 321 9.57 -14.23 21.65
N HIS A 322 9.07 -13.40 20.74
CA HIS A 322 9.55 -12.03 20.59
C HIS A 322 9.21 -11.14 21.80
N GLY A 323 8.11 -11.42 22.50
CA GLY A 323 7.73 -10.73 23.74
C GLY A 323 7.14 -9.33 23.56
N LYS A 324 7.11 -8.76 22.34
CA LYS A 324 6.36 -7.51 22.08
C LYS A 324 4.89 -7.82 21.77
N SER A 325 4.01 -7.30 22.61
CA SER A 325 2.58 -7.26 22.34
C SER A 325 2.25 -6.31 21.18
N GLY A 326 1.21 -6.61 20.41
CA GLY A 326 0.67 -5.71 19.38
C GLY A 326 1.22 -5.91 17.97
N LEU A 327 2.03 -6.95 17.73
CA LEU A 327 2.39 -7.38 16.37
C LEU A 327 1.30 -8.25 15.74
N THR A 328 0.73 -9.15 16.55
CA THR A 328 -0.34 -10.05 16.14
C THR A 328 -1.50 -10.04 17.12
N THR A 329 -2.69 -10.39 16.65
CA THR A 329 -3.85 -10.69 17.50
C THR A 329 -3.64 -11.99 18.29
N PRO A 330 -4.44 -12.28 19.33
CA PRO A 330 -4.35 -13.55 20.08
C PRO A 330 -4.55 -14.80 19.20
N ILE A 331 -5.25 -14.65 18.07
CA ILE A 331 -5.54 -15.72 17.11
C ILE A 331 -4.35 -15.93 16.13
N GLY A 332 -3.39 -14.99 16.09
CA GLY A 332 -2.22 -15.08 15.21
C GLY A 332 -2.30 -14.24 13.95
N ASP A 333 -3.31 -13.38 13.85
CA ASP A 333 -3.45 -12.49 12.70
C ASP A 333 -2.48 -11.30 12.82
N VAL A 334 -1.93 -10.83 11.71
CA VAL A 334 -0.96 -9.73 11.72
C VAL A 334 -1.70 -8.39 11.76
N ILE A 335 -1.36 -7.53 12.72
CA ILE A 335 -2.02 -6.23 12.85
C ILE A 335 -1.57 -5.31 11.70
N GLY A 336 -2.54 -4.75 10.97
CA GLY A 336 -2.29 -3.85 9.83
C GLY A 336 -2.04 -4.56 8.51
N LEU A 337 -2.27 -5.88 8.43
CA LEU A 337 -2.34 -6.60 7.16
C LEU A 337 -3.61 -6.18 6.41
N ASP A 338 -3.49 -5.96 5.09
CA ASP A 338 -4.62 -5.50 4.26
C ASP A 338 -5.77 -6.53 4.24
N THR A 339 -5.42 -7.82 4.23
CA THR A 339 -6.36 -8.95 4.22
C THR A 339 -6.09 -9.84 5.43
N PRO A 340 -6.90 -9.77 6.51
CA PRO A 340 -6.70 -10.54 7.73
C PRO A 340 -6.66 -12.06 7.47
N ILE A 341 -5.64 -12.76 7.96
CA ILE A 341 -5.43 -14.19 7.73
C ILE A 341 -6.60 -15.02 8.26
N PHE A 342 -7.15 -14.62 9.41
CA PHE A 342 -8.29 -15.33 9.98
C PHE A 342 -9.56 -15.17 9.13
N GLY A 343 -9.78 -13.98 8.56
CA GLY A 343 -10.92 -13.75 7.66
C GLY A 343 -10.84 -14.62 6.40
N ARG A 344 -9.63 -14.77 5.84
CA ARG A 344 -9.37 -15.69 4.72
C ARG A 344 -9.67 -17.13 5.10
N TYR A 345 -9.19 -17.57 6.27
CA TYR A 345 -9.49 -18.91 6.80
C TYR A 345 -11.00 -19.16 7.00
N ASP A 346 -11.72 -18.21 7.59
CA ASP A 346 -13.14 -18.37 7.88
C ASP A 346 -13.96 -18.47 6.58
N SER A 347 -13.60 -17.70 5.54
CA SER A 347 -14.25 -17.78 4.22
C SER A 347 -14.09 -19.14 3.52
N LEU A 348 -13.07 -19.94 3.89
CA LEU A 348 -12.93 -21.31 3.37
C LEU A 348 -13.96 -22.28 3.97
N ARG A 349 -14.59 -21.93 5.09
CA ARG A 349 -15.62 -22.78 5.72
C ARG A 349 -16.93 -22.73 4.94
N ASP A 350 -17.27 -21.56 4.42
CA ASP A 350 -18.50 -21.36 3.65
C ASP A 350 -18.44 -22.12 2.31
N ALA A 351 -17.27 -22.15 1.67
CA ALA A 351 -17.07 -22.94 0.45
C ALA A 351 -17.31 -24.46 0.65
N VAL A 352 -17.05 -24.99 1.85
CA VAL A 352 -17.35 -26.41 2.18
C VAL A 352 -18.83 -26.64 2.38
N ALA A 353 -19.52 -25.70 3.05
CA ALA A 353 -20.96 -25.82 3.25
C ALA A 353 -21.72 -25.79 1.91
N GLU A 354 -21.30 -24.95 0.96
CA GLU A 354 -21.85 -24.92 -0.39
C GLU A 354 -21.61 -26.23 -1.16
N GLU A 355 -20.40 -26.80 -1.10
CA GLU A 355 -20.12 -28.10 -1.74
C GLU A 355 -20.89 -29.26 -1.10
N GLU A 356 -21.02 -29.29 0.23
CA GLU A 356 -21.81 -30.32 0.95
C GLU A 356 -23.30 -30.23 0.65
N GLU A 357 -23.84 -29.03 0.38
CA GLU A 357 -25.23 -28.82 -0.02
C GLU A 357 -25.48 -29.20 -1.50
N ILE A 358 -24.51 -28.97 -2.38
CA ILE A 358 -24.60 -29.28 -3.82
C ILE A 358 -24.31 -30.76 -4.11
N ALA A 359 -23.44 -31.42 -3.34
CA ALA A 359 -23.08 -32.83 -3.51
C ALA A 359 -24.29 -33.80 -3.63
N PRO A 360 -25.35 -33.70 -2.80
CA PRO A 360 -26.54 -34.55 -2.96
C PRO A 360 -27.41 -34.17 -4.18
N ALA A 361 -27.33 -32.94 -4.69
CA ALA A 361 -28.08 -32.52 -5.87
C ALA A 361 -27.44 -33.04 -7.18
N VAL A 362 -26.11 -33.08 -7.25
CA VAL A 362 -25.37 -33.60 -8.40
C VAL A 362 -25.46 -35.13 -8.51
N GLN A 363 -25.70 -35.83 -7.41
CA GLN A 363 -25.96 -37.28 -7.41
C GLN A 363 -27.42 -37.63 -7.78
N GLY A 364 -28.31 -36.65 -7.93
CA GLY A 364 -29.74 -36.85 -8.21
C GLY A 364 -30.12 -36.82 -9.70
N ASP A 365 -29.20 -36.45 -10.59
CA ASP A 365 -29.45 -36.23 -12.02
C ASP A 365 -28.99 -37.40 -12.93
N ASP A 366 -28.91 -38.62 -12.37
CA ASP A 366 -28.86 -39.85 -13.15
C ASP A 366 -30.30 -40.35 -13.41
N PHE A 367 -30.99 -39.77 -14.40
CA PHE A 367 -32.26 -40.27 -14.96
C PHE A 367 -32.14 -40.67 -16.43
#